data_AF-A0A259FW27-F1
#
_entry.id   AF-A0A259FW27-F1
#
_cell.length_a   1.000
_cell.length_b   1.000
_cell.length_c   1.000
_cell.angle_alpha   90.00
_cell.angle_beta   90.00
_cell.angle_gamma   90.00
#
_symmetry.space_group_name_H-M   'P 1'
#
loop_
_entity.id
_entity.type
_entity.pdbx_description
1 polymer ?
#
loop_
_entity_poly.entity_id
_entity_poly.type
_entity_poly.pdbx_seq_one_letter_code
_entity_poly.pdbx_strand_id
1 'polypeptide(L)'
;MFLALLLIPLAVYLGETGVERALMVAAVLGVLMVELLNSAVEAAVDRISLEHHLLIKRAKDMGSAAVMIALVNVVAVWGLVLLG
;
A
#
# COMPACT_ATOMS: atom_id res chain seq x y z
N MET A 1 3.13 3.20 -6.77
CA MET A 1 2.29 3.78 -7.86
C MET A 1 2.32 3.05 -9.21
N PHE A 2 3.43 2.96 -9.96
CA PHE A 2 3.43 2.39 -11.33
C PHE A 2 3.01 0.92 -11.44
N LEU A 3 3.33 0.11 -10.42
CA LEU A 3 2.89 -1.29 -10.33
C LEU A 3 1.37 -1.43 -10.43
N ALA A 4 0.58 -0.46 -9.95
CA ALA A 4 -0.88 -0.53 -10.01
C ALA A 4 -1.42 -0.52 -11.45
N LEU A 5 -0.74 0.18 -12.38
CA LEU A 5 -1.12 0.21 -13.80
C LEU A 5 -1.02 -1.16 -14.46
N LEU A 6 -0.16 -2.03 -13.94
CA LEU A 6 0.01 -3.40 -14.42
C LEU A 6 -0.83 -4.39 -13.61
N LEU A 7 -0.83 -4.28 -12.28
CA LEU A 7 -1.51 -5.21 -11.39
C LEU A 7 -3.04 -5.11 -11.47
N ILE A 8 -3.62 -3.92 -11.73
CA ILE A 8 -5.08 -3.78 -11.82
C ILE A 8 -5.64 -4.48 -13.06
N PRO A 9 -5.12 -4.26 -14.30
CA PRO A 9 -5.54 -5.05 -15.45
C PRO A 9 -5.30 -6.54 -15.27
N LEU A 10 -4.15 -6.90 -14.66
CA LEU A 10 -3.81 -8.30 -14.40
C LEU A 10 -4.77 -8.95 -13.39
N ALA A 11 -5.22 -8.23 -12.37
CA ALA A 11 -6.24 -8.70 -11.43
C ALA A 11 -7.57 -8.99 -12.13
N VAL A 12 -7.99 -8.12 -13.05
CA VAL A 12 -9.22 -8.32 -13.85
C VAL A 12 -9.08 -9.51 -14.79
N TYR A 13 -7.89 -9.71 -15.36
CA TYR A 13 -7.62 -10.82 -16.27
C TYR A 13 -7.51 -12.18 -15.56
N LEU A 14 -6.84 -12.23 -14.40
CA LEU A 14 -6.56 -13.48 -13.69
C LEU A 14 -7.68 -13.93 -12.74
N GLY A 15 -8.46 -13.01 -12.17
CA GLY A 15 -9.58 -13.39 -11.29
C GLY A 15 -10.70 -14.07 -12.06
N GLU A 16 -11.22 -15.18 -11.55
CA GLU A 16 -12.28 -15.98 -12.16
C GLU A 16 -13.66 -15.40 -11.81
N THR A 17 -13.83 -14.95 -10.56
CA THR A 17 -15.10 -14.36 -10.09
C THR A 17 -15.02 -12.85 -9.89
N GLY A 18 -16.18 -12.20 -9.84
CA GLY A 18 -16.26 -10.76 -9.54
C GLY A 18 -15.70 -10.40 -8.15
N VAL A 19 -15.82 -11.32 -7.18
CA VAL A 19 -15.29 -11.13 -5.82
C VAL A 19 -13.77 -11.21 -5.81
N GLU A 20 -13.18 -12.19 -6.49
CA GLU A 20 -11.72 -12.33 -6.60
C GLU A 20 -11.09 -11.10 -7.25
N ARG A 21 -11.66 -10.64 -8.38
CA ARG A 21 -11.19 -9.42 -9.06
C ARG A 21 -11.27 -8.21 -8.13
N ALA A 22 -12.39 -8.05 -7.41
CA ALA A 22 -12.56 -6.96 -6.47
C ALA A 22 -11.54 -7.01 -5.32
N LEU A 23 -11.27 -8.19 -4.76
CA LEU A 23 -10.28 -8.38 -3.68
C LEU A 23 -8.85 -8.08 -4.17
N MET A 24 -8.45 -8.62 -5.31
CA MET A 24 -7.13 -8.39 -5.90
C MET A 24 -6.89 -6.91 -6.23
N VAL A 25 -7.89 -6.23 -6.80
CA VAL A 25 -7.84 -4.78 -7.07
C VAL A 25 -7.83 -3.98 -5.78
N ALA A 26 -8.68 -4.31 -4.80
CA ALA A 26 -8.73 -3.62 -3.51
C ALA A 26 -7.40 -3.70 -2.76
N ALA A 27 -6.70 -4.84 -2.82
CA ALA A 27 -5.37 -4.99 -2.22
C ALA A 27 -4.36 -4.01 -2.83
N VAL A 28 -4.36 -3.85 -4.17
CA VAL A 28 -3.47 -2.92 -4.87
C VAL A 28 -3.82 -1.47 -4.57
N LEU A 29 -5.12 -1.13 -4.55
CA LEU A 29 -5.59 0.20 -4.15
C LEU A 29 -5.22 0.53 -2.70
N GLY A 30 -5.24 -0.47 -1.81
CA GLY A 30 -4.80 -0.33 -0.42
C GLY A 30 -3.34 0.15 -0.31
N VAL A 31 -2.43 -0.36 -1.16
CA VAL A 31 -1.05 0.13 -1.22
C VAL A 31 -1.00 1.60 -1.62
N LEU A 32 -1.76 2.02 -2.62
CA LEU A 32 -1.80 3.43 -3.05
C LEU A 32 -2.34 4.35 -1.96
N MET A 33 -3.40 3.92 -1.25
CA MET A 33 -3.93 4.67 -0.11
C MET A 33 -2.86 4.85 0.97
N VAL A 34 -2.13 3.80 1.30
CA VAL A 34 -1.08 3.85 2.33
C VAL A 34 0.14 4.66 1.87
N GLU A 35 0.56 4.59 0.60
CA GLU A 35 1.61 5.46 0.05
C GLU A 35 1.22 6.94 0.15
N LEU A 36 -0.02 7.28 -0.23
CA LEU A 36 -0.52 8.66 -0.15
C LEU A 36 -0.57 9.17 1.29
N LEU A 37 -1.02 8.33 2.23
CA LEU A 37 -1.03 8.66 3.65
C LEU A 37 0.41 8.82 4.19
N ASN A 38 1.34 7.95 3.79
CA ASN A 38 2.75 8.06 4.17
C ASN A 38 3.35 9.39 3.69
N SER A 39 3.15 9.75 2.42
CA SER A 39 3.64 11.02 1.89
C SER A 39 2.98 12.24 2.55
N ALA A 40 1.69 12.16 2.91
CA ALA A 40 1.02 13.21 3.65
C ALA A 40 1.62 13.40 5.06
N VAL A 41 1.90 12.29 5.76
CA VAL A 41 2.57 12.32 7.08
C VAL A 41 3.99 12.87 6.94
N GLU A 42 4.77 12.43 5.96
CA GLU A 42 6.11 12.96 5.70
C GLU A 42 6.09 14.48 5.47
N ALA A 43 5.19 14.97 4.62
CA ALA A 43 5.04 16.40 4.34
C ALA A 43 4.62 17.21 5.58
N ALA A 44 3.71 16.67 6.40
CA ALA A 44 3.28 17.31 7.65
C ALA A 44 4.42 17.38 8.68
N VAL A 45 5.18 16.29 8.82
CA VAL A 45 6.29 16.17 9.76
C VAL A 45 7.46 17.06 9.34
N ASP A 46 7.78 17.13 8.05
CA ASP A 46 8.84 17.98 7.52
C ASP A 46 8.53 19.48 7.70
N ARG A 47 7.25 19.88 7.71
CA ARG A 47 6.83 21.27 7.97
C ARG A 47 6.99 21.70 9.43
N ILE A 48 6.87 20.78 10.39
CA ILE A 48 6.87 21.09 11.83
C ILE A 48 8.30 21.09 12.42
N SER A 49 9.26 20.52 11.69
CA SER A 49 10.56 20.13 12.27
C SER A 49 11.65 21.21 12.21
N LEU A 50 11.90 21.88 13.34
CA LEU A 50 13.24 22.40 13.66
C LEU A 50 13.86 21.81 14.95
N GLU A 51 13.09 21.13 15.84
CA GLU A 51 13.60 20.75 17.18
C GLU A 51 13.39 19.27 17.62
N HIS A 52 12.55 18.46 16.95
CA HIS A 52 12.10 17.13 17.48
C HIS A 52 12.55 15.89 16.68
N HIS A 53 13.87 15.72 16.47
CA HIS A 53 14.44 14.67 15.60
C HIS A 53 13.99 13.22 15.88
N LEU A 54 13.84 12.81 17.14
CA LEU A 54 13.47 11.42 17.50
C LEU A 54 12.03 11.06 17.16
N LEU A 55 11.08 11.99 17.36
CA LEU A 55 9.65 11.77 17.07
C LEU A 55 9.41 11.71 15.55
N ILE A 56 10.12 12.54 14.79
CA ILE A 56 10.09 12.56 13.33
C ILE A 56 10.55 11.22 12.76
N LYS A 57 11.67 10.70 13.27
CA LYS A 57 12.20 9.41 12.84
C LYS A 57 11.15 8.30 13.05
N ARG A 58 10.52 8.25 14.22
CA ARG A 58 9.45 7.28 14.50
C ARG A 58 8.25 7.43 13.55
N ALA A 59 7.82 8.66 13.24
CA ALA A 59 6.72 8.88 12.32
C ALA A 59 7.04 8.35 10.90
N LYS A 60 8.26 8.58 10.41
CA LYS A 60 8.73 8.07 9.10
C LYS A 60 8.88 6.54 9.10
N ASP A 61 9.39 5.97 10.19
CA ASP A 61 9.53 4.51 10.35
C ASP A 61 8.15 3.83 10.35
N MET A 62 7.15 4.41 11.02
CA MET A 62 5.78 3.88 11.04
C MET A 62 5.10 3.95 9.68
N GLY A 63 5.29 5.06 8.96
CA GLY A 63 4.72 5.24 7.64
C GLY A 63 5.29 4.25 6.61
N SER A 64 6.61 4.05 6.60
CA SER A 64 7.25 3.03 5.76
C SER A 64 6.85 1.59 6.15
N ALA A 65 6.69 1.29 7.44
CA ALA A 65 6.20 0.00 7.91
C ALA A 65 4.75 -0.28 7.43
N ALA A 66 3.89 0.74 7.40
CA ALA A 66 2.53 0.59 6.87
C ALA A 66 2.56 0.22 5.37
N VAL A 67 3.43 0.86 4.58
CA VAL A 67 3.60 0.52 3.15
C VAL A 67 4.06 -0.93 3.00
N MET A 68 5.03 -1.39 3.81
CA MET A 68 5.48 -2.78 3.81
C MET A 68 4.34 -3.76 4.11
N ILE A 69 3.52 -3.48 5.12
CA ILE A 69 2.36 -4.32 5.47
C ILE A 69 1.35 -4.34 4.31
N ALA A 70 1.10 -3.21 3.64
CA ALA A 70 0.22 -3.16 2.48
C ALA A 70 0.75 -4.01 1.31
N LEU A 71 2.06 -4.01 1.07
CA LEU A 71 2.69 -4.87 0.05
C LEU A 71 2.57 -6.36 0.40
N VAL A 72 2.79 -6.72 1.67
CA VAL A 72 2.56 -8.09 2.15
C VAL A 72 1.11 -8.49 1.94
N ASN A 73 0.15 -7.59 2.20
CA ASN A 73 -1.26 -7.83 1.94
C ASN A 73 -1.56 -8.10 0.46
N VAL A 74 -0.92 -7.38 -0.47
CA VAL A 74 -1.04 -7.67 -1.92
C VAL A 74 -0.57 -9.08 -2.23
N VAL A 75 0.62 -9.47 -1.76
CA VAL A 75 1.17 -10.81 -2.01
C VAL A 75 0.28 -11.89 -1.39
N ALA A 76 -0.22 -11.67 -0.18
CA ALA A 76 -1.10 -12.60 0.51
C ALA A 76 -2.44 -12.77 -0.22
N VAL A 77 -3.13 -11.67 -0.56
CA VAL A 77 -4.42 -11.73 -1.27
C VAL A 77 -4.27 -12.38 -2.63
N TRP A 78 -3.25 -12.00 -3.41
CA TRP A 78 -3.01 -12.59 -4.72
C TRP A 78 -2.62 -14.06 -4.63
N GLY A 79 -1.76 -14.42 -3.68
CA GLY A 79 -1.38 -15.82 -3.44
C GLY A 79 -2.57 -16.68 -3.05
N LEU A 80 -3.44 -16.19 -2.15
CA LEU A 80 -4.63 -16.90 -1.71
C LEU A 80 -5.69 -17.04 -2.81
N VAL A 81 -5.84 -16.04 -3.67
CA VAL A 81 -6.82 -16.08 -4.79
C VAL A 81 -6.32 -16.96 -5.94
N LEU A 82 -5.02 -16.94 -6.25
CA LEU A 82 -4.48 -17.64 -7.42
C LEU A 82 -4.02 -19.07 -7.13
N LEU A 83 -3.64 -19.38 -5.89
CA LEU A 83 -3.16 -20.69 -5.47
C LEU A 83 -4.17 -21.42 -4.57
N GLY A 84 -5.31 -20.80 -4.26
CA GLY A 84 -6.35 -21.30 -3.37
C GLY A 84 -7.68 -21.49 -4.10
#